data_AF-A0A8I6XDA2-F1
#
_entry.id   AF-A0A8I6XDA2-F1
#
_cell.length_a   1.000
_cell.length_b   1.000
_cell.length_c   1.000
_cell.angle_alpha   90.00
_cell.angle_beta   90.00
_cell.angle_gamma   90.00
#
_symmetry.space_group_name_H-M   'P 1'
#
loop_
_entity.id
_entity.type
_entity.pdbx_description
1 polymer ?
#
loop_
_entity_poly.entity_id
_entity_poly.type
_entity_poly.pdbx_seq_one_letter_code
_entity_poly.pdbx_strand_id
1 'polypeptide(L)'
;MILGNLLAITQTSMKRMLAYSSIGQIGYVIIGIIVGYSNDGYASMITYMLFYISMNLGTFACIVLFGLRTGTDNIRYYAGLYMKDPFLALSLALCLLSLRGLPPLAGFFGKLSLF
;
A
#
# COMPACT_ATOMS: atom_id res chain seq x y z
N MET A 1 1.46 -12.75 4.16
CA MET A 1 0.19 -12.17 4.64
C MET A 1 0.12 -12.00 6.16
N ILE A 2 0.04 -13.06 6.97
CA ILE A 2 -0.23 -12.94 8.42
C ILE A 2 0.88 -12.22 9.19
N LEU A 3 2.13 -12.71 9.10
CA LEU A 3 3.27 -12.11 9.80
C LEU A 3 3.57 -10.67 9.34
N GLY A 4 3.54 -10.42 8.03
CA GLY A 4 3.76 -9.07 7.48
C GLY A 4 2.75 -8.05 8.00
N ASN A 5 1.47 -8.42 8.05
CA ASN A 5 0.42 -7.52 8.55
C ASN A 5 0.51 -7.31 10.06
N LEU A 6 0.81 -8.36 10.84
CA LEU A 6 0.98 -8.23 12.30
C LEU A 6 2.18 -7.37 12.66
N LEU A 7 3.32 -7.59 12.01
CA LEU A 7 4.54 -6.82 12.26
C LEU A 7 4.43 -5.38 11.78
N ALA A 8 3.60 -5.09 10.76
CA ALA A 8 3.35 -3.74 10.31
C ALA A 8 2.65 -2.88 11.39
N ILE A 9 1.75 -3.46 12.19
CA ILE A 9 0.99 -2.75 13.23
C ILE A 9 1.91 -2.22 14.35
N THR A 10 3.00 -2.94 14.66
CA THR A 10 3.91 -2.58 15.74
C THR A 10 4.97 -1.56 15.33
N GLN A 11 5.05 -1.18 14.05
CA GLN A 11 6.06 -0.24 13.58
C GLN A 11 5.70 1.21 13.90
N THR A 12 6.70 2.00 14.28
CA THR A 12 6.59 3.44 14.56
C THR A 12 7.07 4.33 13.41
N SER A 13 7.85 3.76 12.48
CA SER A 13 8.34 4.43 11.27
C SER A 13 7.48 4.08 10.06
N MET A 14 7.10 5.10 9.28
CA MET A 14 6.30 4.91 8.06
C MET A 14 7.00 4.03 7.02
N LYS A 15 8.31 4.23 6.83
CA LYS A 15 9.11 3.43 5.88
C LYS A 15 9.13 1.95 6.28
N ARG A 16 9.33 1.67 7.58
CA ARG A 16 9.32 0.29 8.10
C ARG A 16 7.93 -0.34 7.99
N MET A 17 6.88 0.40 8.34
CA MET A 17 5.50 -0.08 8.20
C MET A 17 5.19 -0.50 6.75
N LEU A 18 5.59 0.31 5.76
CA LEU A 18 5.40 -0.02 4.34
C LEU A 18 6.24 -1.22 3.88
N ALA A 19 7.45 -1.39 4.41
CA ALA A 19 8.26 -2.56 4.11
C ALA A 19 7.55 -3.85 4.57
N TYR A 20 7.01 -3.87 5.79
CA TYR A 20 6.23 -5.02 6.28
C TYR A 20 4.90 -5.19 5.54
N SER A 21 4.22 -4.10 5.17
CA SER A 21 3.04 -4.15 4.29
C SER A 21 3.37 -4.80 2.95
N SER A 22 4.52 -4.50 2.35
CA SER A 22 4.95 -5.09 1.09
C SER A 22 5.16 -6.61 1.20
N ILE A 23 5.73 -7.07 2.31
CA ILE A 23 5.86 -8.51 2.63
C ILE A 23 4.47 -9.16 2.78
N GLY A 24 3.51 -8.44 3.38
CA GLY A 24 2.11 -8.87 3.46
C GLY A 24 1.50 -9.07 2.07
N GLN A 25 1.68 -8.07 1.20
CA GLN A 25 1.07 -7.97 -0.13
C GLN A 25 1.63 -8.97 -1.14
N ILE A 26 2.94 -9.25 -1.09
CA ILE A 26 3.59 -10.32 -1.88
C ILE A 26 2.90 -11.68 -1.64
N GLY A 27 2.36 -11.91 -0.44
CA GLY A 27 1.60 -13.12 -0.16
C GLY A 27 0.35 -13.28 -1.05
N TYR A 28 -0.31 -12.20 -1.46
CA TYR A 28 -1.44 -12.28 -2.40
C TYR A 28 -0.97 -12.60 -3.82
N VAL A 29 0.17 -12.07 -4.24
CA VAL A 29 0.78 -12.40 -5.53
C VAL A 29 1.08 -13.90 -5.61
N ILE A 30 1.62 -14.48 -4.53
CA ILE A 30 1.92 -15.91 -4.46
C ILE A 30 0.65 -16.76 -4.61
N ILE A 31 -0.50 -16.32 -4.09
CA ILE A 31 -1.78 -17.02 -4.29
C ILE A 31 -2.14 -17.08 -5.79
N GLY A 32 -2.01 -15.95 -6.51
CA GLY A 32 -2.24 -15.92 -7.96
C GLY A 32 -1.30 -16.84 -8.75
N ILE A 33 -0.04 -16.96 -8.32
CA ILE A 33 0.94 -17.88 -8.93
C ILE A 33 0.56 -19.34 -8.70
N ILE A 34 0.09 -19.69 -7.50
CA ILE A 34 -0.31 -21.07 -7.15
C ILE A 34 -1.55 -21.50 -7.94
N VAL A 35 -2.52 -20.59 -8.09
CA VAL A 35 -3.76 -20.84 -8.84
C VAL A 35 -3.49 -20.91 -10.35
N GLY A 36 -2.59 -20.08 -10.86
CA GLY A 36 -1.92 -20.21 -12.16
C GLY A 36 -2.87 -20.44 -13.33
N TYR A 37 -2.99 -21.70 -13.75
CA TYR A 37 -3.75 -22.13 -14.93
C TYR A 37 -5.26 -22.29 -14.67
N SER A 38 -5.67 -22.49 -13.41
CA SER A 38 -7.08 -22.58 -13.08
C SER A 38 -7.64 -21.17 -12.91
N ASN A 39 -8.69 -20.82 -13.64
CA ASN A 39 -9.48 -19.60 -13.38
C ASN A 39 -8.74 -18.26 -13.63
N ASP A 40 -7.93 -18.15 -14.69
CA ASP A 40 -7.22 -16.91 -15.09
C ASP A 40 -6.31 -16.29 -14.01
N GLY A 41 -5.72 -17.13 -13.14
CA GLY A 41 -4.86 -16.71 -12.03
C GLY A 41 -3.66 -15.83 -12.43
N TYR A 42 -3.08 -16.04 -13.61
CA TYR A 42 -2.01 -15.16 -14.12
C TYR A 42 -2.51 -13.76 -14.47
N ALA A 43 -3.70 -13.64 -15.06
CA ALA A 43 -4.27 -12.34 -15.42
C ALA A 43 -4.64 -11.53 -14.18
N SER A 44 -5.20 -12.17 -13.15
CA SER A 44 -5.48 -11.53 -11.86
C SER A 44 -4.21 -11.11 -11.12
N MET A 45 -3.15 -11.93 -11.16
CA MET A 45 -1.85 -11.56 -10.59
C MET A 45 -1.26 -10.33 -11.27
N ILE A 46 -1.27 -10.27 -12.61
CA ILE A 46 -0.70 -9.16 -13.38
C ILE A 46 -1.48 -7.87 -13.12
N THR A 47 -2.82 -7.93 -13.14
CA THR A 47 -3.66 -6.76 -12.85
C THR A 47 -3.45 -6.26 -11.42
N TYR A 48 -3.37 -7.15 -10.43
CA TYR A 48 -3.04 -6.78 -9.06
C TYR A 48 -1.65 -6.12 -8.95
N MET A 49 -0.62 -6.70 -9.59
CA MET A 49 0.74 -6.13 -9.59
C MET A 49 0.79 -4.74 -10.21
N LEU A 50 0.07 -4.52 -11.31
CA LEU A 50 0.01 -3.21 -11.98
C LEU A 50 -0.55 -2.15 -11.04
N PHE A 51 -1.69 -2.43 -10.41
CA PHE A 51 -2.28 -1.52 -9.43
C PHE A 51 -1.37 -1.34 -8.20
N TYR A 52 -0.75 -2.41 -7.72
CA TYR A 52 0.14 -2.38 -6.56
C TYR A 52 1.36 -1.47 -6.79
N ILE A 53 1.99 -1.54 -7.96
CA ILE A 53 3.11 -0.66 -8.33
C ILE A 53 2.66 0.80 -8.36
N SER A 54 1.53 1.12 -9.00
CA SER A 54 1.00 2.48 -9.07
C SER A 54 0.71 3.06 -7.67
N MET A 55 0.11 2.26 -6.79
CA MET A 55 -0.18 2.68 -5.41
C MET A 55 1.08 2.88 -4.57
N ASN A 56 2.05 1.98 -4.69
CA ASN A 56 3.31 2.10 -3.96
C ASN A 56 4.10 3.32 -4.41
N LEU A 57 4.19 3.58 -5.73
CA LEU A 57 4.83 4.79 -6.25
C LEU A 57 4.20 6.06 -5.66
N GLY A 58 2.86 6.15 -5.65
CA GLY A 58 2.16 7.29 -5.04
C GLY A 58 2.44 7.44 -3.54
N THR A 59 2.43 6.33 -2.80
CA THR A 59 2.68 6.32 -1.35
C THR A 59 4.13 6.74 -1.03
N PHE A 60 5.11 6.17 -1.74
CA PHE A 60 6.52 6.50 -1.54
C PHE A 60 6.82 7.95 -1.94
N ALA A 61 6.23 8.46 -3.03
CA ALA A 61 6.37 9.86 -3.42
C ALA A 61 5.89 10.81 -2.30
N CYS A 62 4.72 10.52 -1.69
CA CYS A 62 4.21 11.32 -0.58
C CYS A 62 5.12 11.26 0.66
N ILE A 63 5.66 10.07 1.00
CA ILE A 63 6.56 9.90 2.15
C ILE A 63 7.89 10.62 1.92
N VAL A 64 8.47 10.54 0.73
CA VAL A 64 9.71 11.26 0.38
C VAL A 64 9.48 12.77 0.46
N LEU A 65 8.37 13.26 -0.10
CA LEU A 65 8.03 14.68 -0.04
C LEU A 65 7.84 15.17 1.41
N PHE A 66 7.19 14.37 2.27
CA PHE A 66 7.06 14.66 3.69
C PHE A 66 8.42 14.67 4.40
N GLY A 67 9.26 13.66 4.13
CA GLY A 67 10.60 13.53 4.70
C GLY A 67 11.52 14.68 4.32
N LEU A 68 11.43 15.19 3.07
CA LEU A 68 12.18 16.38 2.63
C LEU A 68 11.79 17.66 3.38
N ARG A 69 10.54 17.78 3.84
CA ARG A 69 10.07 18.98 4.55
C ARG A 69 10.26 18.94 6.05
N THR A 70 10.10 17.78 6.68
CA THR A 70 10.17 17.65 8.16
C THR A 70 11.44 16.96 8.65
N GLY A 71 12.19 16.29 7.78
CA GLY A 71 13.40 15.56 8.16
C GLY A 71 13.15 14.31 9.02
N THR A 72 11.88 13.91 9.22
CA THR A 72 11.52 12.75 10.05
C THR A 72 10.53 11.84 9.33
N ASP A 73 10.62 10.53 9.60
CA ASP A 73 9.74 9.51 9.02
C ASP A 73 8.82 8.85 10.07
N ASN A 74 8.74 9.44 11.26
CA ASN A 74 7.99 8.89 12.39
C ASN A 74 6.50 9.15 12.23
N ILE A 75 5.67 8.13 12.44
CA ILE A 75 4.22 8.20 12.27
C ILE A 75 3.59 9.32 13.12
N ARG A 76 4.16 9.61 14.30
CA ARG A 76 3.66 10.66 15.21
C ARG A 76 3.71 12.06 14.60
N TYR A 77 4.67 12.34 13.70
CA TYR A 77 4.81 13.66 13.07
C TYR A 77 3.81 13.89 11.92
N TYR A 78 3.08 12.86 11.50
CA TYR A 78 1.97 13.00 10.55
C TYR A 78 0.69 13.54 11.21
N ALA A 79 0.65 13.63 12.55
CA ALA A 79 -0.49 14.21 13.26
C ALA A 79 -0.65 15.70 12.91
N GLY A 80 -1.84 16.08 12.43
CA GLY A 80 -2.14 17.45 12.02
C GLY A 80 -1.62 17.84 10.63
N LEU A 81 -1.14 16.88 9.83
CA LEU A 81 -0.63 17.13 8.48
C LEU A 81 -1.66 17.80 7.55
N TYR A 82 -2.95 17.45 7.72
CA TYR A 82 -4.05 18.06 6.96
C TYR A 82 -4.12 19.59 7.12
N MET A 83 -3.76 20.12 8.30
CA MET A 83 -3.79 21.57 8.57
C MET A 83 -2.61 22.32 7.95
N LYS A 84 -1.50 21.62 7.67
CA LYS A 84 -0.29 22.22 7.09
C LYS A 84 -0.28 22.10 5.57
N ASP A 85 -0.48 20.88 5.07
CA ASP A 85 -0.42 20.53 3.65
C ASP A 85 -1.61 19.61 3.32
N PRO A 86 -2.80 20.17 3.07
CA PRO A 86 -4.02 19.38 2.83
C PRO A 86 -3.90 18.48 1.59
N PHE A 87 -3.22 18.96 0.53
CA PHE A 87 -3.00 18.17 -0.69
C PHE A 87 -2.15 16.93 -0.44
N LEU A 88 -1.08 17.04 0.35
CA LEU A 88 -0.19 15.92 0.68
C LEU A 88 -0.88 14.91 1.59
N ALA A 89 -1.66 15.40 2.56
CA ALA A 89 -2.46 14.54 3.42
C ALA A 89 -3.51 13.75 2.62
N LEU A 90 -4.19 14.40 1.66
CA LEU A 90 -5.23 13.79 0.84
C LEU A 90 -4.65 12.77 -0.14
N SER A 91 -3.54 13.08 -0.82
CA SER A 91 -2.87 12.14 -1.72
C SER A 91 -2.35 10.91 -0.98
N LEU A 92 -1.74 11.09 0.20
CA LEU A 92 -1.24 10.01 1.03
C LEU A 92 -2.40 9.15 1.57
N ALA A 93 -3.49 9.78 2.01
CA ALA A 93 -4.70 9.08 2.44
C ALA A 93 -5.29 8.23 1.31
N LEU A 94 -5.44 8.80 0.10
CA LEU A 94 -5.93 8.07 -1.07
C LEU A 94 -5.04 6.87 -1.42
N CYS A 95 -3.72 7.04 -1.41
CA CYS A 95 -2.80 5.94 -1.73
C CYS A 95 -2.86 4.82 -0.68
N LEU A 96 -2.91 5.16 0.61
CA LEU A 96 -3.05 4.17 1.70
C LEU A 96 -4.43 3.48 1.69
N LEU A 97 -5.50 4.22 1.41
CA LEU A 97 -6.84 3.67 1.24
C LEU A 97 -6.88 2.69 0.05
N SER A 98 -6.21 3.03 -1.04
CA SER A 98 -6.08 2.16 -2.20
C SER A 98 -5.35 0.87 -1.85
N LEU A 99 -4.24 0.95 -1.10
CA LEU A 99 -3.49 -0.23 -0.63
C LEU A 99 -4.32 -1.16 0.26
N ARG A 100 -5.22 -0.59 1.07
CA ARG A 100 -6.19 -1.37 1.85
C ARG A 100 -7.16 -2.11 0.94
N GLY A 101 -7.59 -1.47 -0.15
CA GLY A 101 -8.53 -1.99 -1.13
C GLY A 101 -9.97 -1.58 -0.83
N LEU A 102 -10.22 -0.28 -0.61
CA LEU A 102 -11.58 0.24 -0.47
C LEU A 102 -12.30 0.32 -1.83
N PRO A 103 -13.62 0.07 -1.88
CA PRO A 103 -14.38 -0.16 -3.12
C PRO A 103 -14.25 0.90 -4.22
N PRO A 104 -14.09 2.22 -3.93
CA PRO A 104 -13.91 3.20 -5.00
C PRO A 104 -12.48 3.24 -5.56
N LEU A 105 -11.52 2.49 -5.02
CA LEU A 105 -10.10 2.60 -5.37
C LEU A 105 -9.58 1.38 -6.12
N ALA A 106 -8.55 1.62 -6.94
CA ALA A 106 -7.92 0.65 -7.83
C ALA A 106 -7.46 -0.64 -7.12
N GLY A 107 -7.02 -0.55 -5.86
CA GLY A 107 -6.60 -1.74 -5.11
C GLY A 107 -7.72 -2.69 -4.70
N PHE A 108 -8.97 -2.25 -4.71
CA PHE A 108 -10.12 -3.13 -4.52
C PHE A 108 -10.32 -4.03 -5.73
N PHE A 109 -10.32 -3.46 -6.94
CA PHE A 109 -10.44 -4.23 -8.18
C PHE A 109 -9.30 -5.25 -8.33
N GLY A 110 -8.07 -4.87 -7.97
CA GLY A 110 -6.94 -5.82 -7.97
C GLY A 110 -7.14 -6.99 -7.01
N LYS A 111 -7.71 -6.77 -5.82
CA LYS A 111 -8.01 -7.86 -4.88
C LYS A 111 -9.24 -8.67 -5.30
N LEU A 112 -10.28 -8.03 -5.82
CA LEU A 112 -11.45 -8.73 -6.35
C LEU A 112 -11.08 -9.68 -7.49
N SER A 113 -10.16 -9.30 -8.38
CA SER A 113 -9.70 -10.19 -9.43
C SER A 113 -8.94 -11.42 -8.88
N LEU A 114 -8.31 -11.28 -7.70
CA LEU A 114 -7.52 -12.32 -7.06
C LEU A 114 -8.35 -13.29 -6.19
N PHE A 115 -9.56 -12.89 -5.77
CA PHE A 115 -10.48 -13.69 -4.95
C PHE A 115 -11.53 -14.36 -5.83
#